data_AF-A0A7Y5ECC4-F1
#
_entry.id   AF-A0A7Y5ECC4-F1
#
_cell.length_a   1.000
_cell.length_b   1.000
_cell.length_c   1.000
_cell.angle_alpha   90.00
_cell.angle_beta   90.00
_cell.angle_gamma   90.00
#
_symmetry.space_group_name_H-M   'P 1'
#
loop_
_entity.id
_entity.type
_entity.pdbx_description
1 polymer ?
#
loop_
_entity_poly.entity_id
_entity_poly.type
_entity_poly.pdbx_seq_one_letter_code
_entity_poly.pdbx_strand_id
1 'polypeptide(L)'
;MNEIFNDLVKFFGGQVATAKALGVTQGTVSGWVRGVHGCSADMALIIQAKTHGRFAASCIRPSLAESLPTLEQKVPARGHHAQTNESAVNSSSTALASL
;
A
#
# COMPACT_ATOMS: atom_id res chain seq x y z
N MET A 1 17.07 14.03 11.52
CA MET A 1 17.67 12.93 10.74
C MET A 1 16.77 11.71 10.97
N ASN A 2 16.37 10.98 9.92
CA ASN A 2 15.39 9.88 10.01
C ASN A 2 16.03 8.64 10.67
N GLU A 3 16.29 8.72 11.98
CA GLU A 3 16.95 7.67 12.77
C GLU A 3 16.16 6.36 12.83
N ILE A 4 14.89 6.37 12.44
CA ILE A 4 14.01 5.21 12.48
C ILE A 4 14.56 4.02 11.68
N PHE A 5 15.22 4.27 10.54
CA PHE A 5 15.83 3.20 9.75
C PHE A 5 17.14 2.68 10.37
N ASN A 6 17.90 3.53 11.07
CA ASN A 6 19.06 3.08 11.83
C ASN A 6 18.63 2.16 12.98
N ASP A 7 17.57 2.52 13.69
CA ASP A 7 17.06 1.72 14.80
C ASP A 7 16.38 0.44 14.32
N LEU A 8 15.70 0.47 13.18
CA LEU A 8 15.18 -0.73 12.53
C LEU A 8 16.32 -1.70 12.16
N VAL A 9 17.41 -1.18 11.62
CA VAL A 9 18.60 -1.96 11.28
C VAL A 9 19.24 -2.58 12.53
N LYS A 10 19.35 -1.82 13.62
CA LYS A 10 19.83 -2.35 14.91
C LYS A 10 18.91 -3.45 15.43
N PHE A 11 17.59 -3.26 15.36
CA PHE A 11 16.59 -4.23 15.82
C PHE A 11 16.73 -5.58 15.14
N PHE A 12 16.94 -5.61 13.82
CA PHE A 12 17.15 -6.85 13.09
C PHE A 12 18.61 -7.36 13.11
N GLY A 13 19.56 -6.60 13.69
CA GLY A 13 20.97 -6.99 13.80
C GLY A 13 21.82 -6.69 12.56
N GLY A 14 21.42 -5.74 11.72
CA GLY A 14 22.19 -5.26 10.57
C GLY A 14 21.37 -5.14 9.29
N GLN A 15 21.94 -4.47 8.27
CA GLN A 15 21.21 -4.17 7.02
C GLN A 15 20.86 -5.44 6.23
N VAL A 16 21.75 -6.44 6.21
CA VAL A 16 21.52 -7.74 5.55
C VAL A 16 20.42 -8.53 6.27
N ALA A 17 20.44 -8.57 7.59
CA ALA A 17 19.43 -9.25 8.39
C ALA A 17 18.05 -8.57 8.23
N THR A 18 18.03 -7.24 8.22
CA THR A 18 16.83 -6.43 7.92
C THR A 18 16.26 -6.77 6.54
N ALA A 19 17.13 -6.78 5.52
CA ALA A 19 16.74 -7.11 4.15
C ALA A 19 16.10 -8.50 4.05
N LYS A 20 16.72 -9.50 4.68
CA LYS A 20 16.20 -10.87 4.75
C LYS A 20 14.86 -10.95 5.49
N ALA A 21 14.73 -10.25 6.61
CA ALA A 21 13.50 -10.26 7.42
C ALA A 21 12.29 -9.63 6.69
N LEU A 22 12.56 -8.62 5.86
CA LEU A 22 11.55 -7.85 5.13
C LEU A 22 11.37 -8.32 3.67
N GLY A 23 12.20 -9.23 3.17
CA GLY A 23 12.13 -9.72 1.79
C GLY A 23 12.54 -8.69 0.74
N VAL A 24 13.49 -7.80 1.07
CA VAL A 24 14.03 -6.77 0.15
C VAL A 24 15.52 -6.96 -0.07
N THR A 25 16.13 -6.15 -0.93
CA THR A 25 17.60 -6.14 -1.10
C THR A 25 18.28 -5.33 -0.01
N GLN A 26 19.54 -5.65 0.32
CA GLN A 26 20.33 -4.81 1.24
C GLN A 26 20.55 -3.39 0.69
N GLY A 27 20.65 -3.23 -0.63
CA GLY A 27 20.73 -1.92 -1.28
C GLY A 27 19.51 -1.05 -0.99
N THR A 28 18.31 -1.63 -0.97
CA THR A 28 17.07 -0.96 -0.56
C THR A 28 17.16 -0.45 0.88
N VAL A 29 17.59 -1.30 1.82
CA VAL A 29 17.77 -0.91 3.23
C VAL A 29 18.81 0.19 3.37
N SER A 30 19.91 0.09 2.63
CA SER A 30 20.96 1.10 2.60
C SER A 30 20.46 2.44 2.07
N GLY A 31 19.60 2.42 1.04
CA GLY A 31 18.96 3.62 0.50
C GLY A 31 18.05 4.31 1.52
N TRP A 32 17.31 3.55 2.33
CA TRP A 32 16.49 4.09 3.42
C TRP A 32 17.34 4.74 4.51
N VAL A 33 18.40 4.05 4.97
CA VAL A 33 19.31 4.57 6.01
C VAL A 33 20.00 5.86 5.57
N ARG A 34 20.39 5.94 4.29
CA ARG A 34 21.02 7.13 3.71
C ARG A 34 20.02 8.22 3.30
N GLY A 35 18.72 7.96 3.42
CA GLY A 35 17.67 8.90 3.00
C GLY A 35 17.58 9.14 1.49
N VAL A 36 18.11 8.22 0.66
CA VAL A 36 18.09 8.33 -0.81
C VAL A 36 16.66 8.21 -1.35
N HIS A 37 15.89 7.28 -0.79
CA HIS A 37 14.48 7.08 -1.11
C HIS A 37 13.71 6.67 0.13
N GLY A 38 12.41 6.96 0.15
CA GLY A 38 11.51 6.59 1.26
C GLY A 38 11.09 5.11 1.24
N CYS A 39 10.31 4.74 2.25
CA CYS A 39 9.65 3.44 2.33
C CYS A 39 8.23 3.52 1.72
N SER A 40 7.82 2.49 0.98
CA SER A 40 6.45 2.42 0.47
C SER A 40 5.44 2.21 1.61
N ALA A 41 4.17 2.53 1.39
CA ALA A 41 3.12 2.31 2.39
C ALA A 41 3.01 0.82 2.78
N ASP A 42 3.00 -0.07 1.78
CA ASP A 42 2.96 -1.51 1.99
C ASP A 42 4.15 -2.00 2.82
N MET A 43 5.36 -1.50 2.53
CA MET A 43 6.55 -1.87 3.29
C MET A 43 6.51 -1.33 4.72
N ALA A 44 5.97 -0.13 4.95
CA ALA A 44 5.79 0.40 6.30
C ALA A 44 4.84 -0.50 7.13
N LEU A 45 3.76 -1.02 6.53
CA LEU A 45 2.85 -1.96 7.17
C LEU A 45 3.51 -3.32 7.44
N ILE A 46 4.29 -3.85 6.50
CA ILE A 46 5.05 -5.09 6.67
C ILE A 46 6.07 -4.93 7.82
N ILE A 47 6.78 -3.80 7.88
CA ILE A 47 7.73 -3.52 8.96
C ILE A 47 6.99 -3.52 10.31
N GLN A 48 5.85 -2.84 10.41
CA GLN A 48 5.07 -2.83 11.64
C GLN A 48 4.66 -4.25 12.06
N ALA A 49 4.18 -5.06 11.13
CA ALA A 49 3.79 -6.45 11.42
C ALA A 49 4.99 -7.31 11.86
N LYS A 50 6.12 -7.22 11.16
CA LYS A 50 7.36 -7.99 11.44
C LYS A 50 8.05 -7.57 12.73
N THR A 51 7.81 -6.35 13.19
CA THR A 51 8.38 -5.80 14.42
C THR A 51 7.38 -5.79 15.58
N HIS A 52 6.22 -6.44 15.40
CA HIS A 52 5.16 -6.51 16.40
C HIS A 52 4.74 -5.14 16.94
N GLY A 53 4.63 -4.15 16.06
CA GLY A 53 4.20 -2.79 16.40
C GLY A 53 5.28 -1.89 16.99
N ARG A 54 6.52 -2.38 17.20
CA ARG A 54 7.63 -1.55 17.72
C ARG A 54 7.93 -0.35 16.82
N PHE A 55 7.84 -0.55 15.50
CA PHE A 55 7.97 0.52 14.52
C PHE A 55 6.61 0.70 13.84
N ALA A 56 5.87 1.74 14.26
CA ALA A 56 4.58 2.06 13.66
C ALA A 56 4.75 2.52 12.20
N ALA A 57 3.87 2.09 11.31
CA ALA A 57 3.90 2.44 9.90
C ALA A 57 3.76 3.96 9.68
N SER A 58 3.00 4.65 10.52
CA SER A 58 2.88 6.11 10.54
C SER A 58 4.20 6.81 10.90
N CYS A 59 5.03 6.23 11.76
CA CYS A 59 6.35 6.78 12.09
C CYS A 59 7.37 6.55 10.96
N ILE A 60 7.22 5.46 10.21
CA ILE A 60 8.06 5.15 9.03
C ILE A 60 7.65 6.02 7.84
N ARG A 61 6.35 6.25 7.68
CA ARG A 61 5.76 7.05 6.61
C ARG A 61 4.67 7.96 7.17
N PRO A 62 5.01 9.22 7.51
CA PRO A 62 4.07 10.18 8.11
C PRO A 62 2.79 10.41 7.29
N SER A 63 2.89 10.39 5.94
CA SER A 63 1.73 10.54 5.06
C SER A 63 0.64 9.48 5.29
N LEU A 64 0.98 8.34 5.91
CA LEU A 64 0.00 7.31 6.24
C LEU A 64 -0.92 7.74 7.39
N ALA A 65 -0.43 8.54 8.34
CA ALA A 65 -1.24 9.05 9.44
C ALA A 65 -2.36 9.98 8.95
N GLU A 66 -2.09 10.76 7.90
CA GLU A 66 -3.05 11.67 7.28
C GLU A 66 -4.15 10.94 6.49
N SER A 67 -3.86 9.71 6.04
CA SER A 67 -4.78 8.90 5.24
C SER A 67 -5.69 7.98 6.04
N LEU A 68 -5.46 7.84 7.35
CA LEU A 68 -6.35 7.03 8.20
C LEU A 68 -7.68 7.77 8.34
N PRO A 69 -8.82 7.20 7.91
CA PRO A 69 -10.10 7.74 8.31
C PRO A 69 -10.13 7.69 9.83
N THR A 70 -10.24 8.86 10.48
CA THR A 70 -10.67 8.93 11.87
C THR A 70 -11.91 8.05 11.98
N LEU A 71 -11.94 7.10 12.92
CA LEU A 71 -13.05 6.15 13.13
C LEU A 71 -14.35 6.85 13.62
N GLU A 72 -14.59 8.09 13.20
CA GLU A 72 -15.81 8.88 13.35
C GLU A 72 -16.63 8.84 12.05
N GLN A 73 -16.62 7.72 11.32
CA GLN A 73 -17.62 7.48 10.29
C GLN A 73 -18.80 6.73 10.91
N LYS A 74 -19.77 7.50 11.43
CA LYS A 74 -21.14 7.04 11.62
C LYS A 74 -21.67 6.57 10.26
N VAL A 75 -21.64 5.26 10.02
CA VAL A 75 -22.19 4.63 8.82
C VAL A 75 -23.66 5.05 8.70
N PRO A 76 -24.07 5.89 7.73
CA PRO A 76 -25.49 6.05 7.46
C PRO A 76 -25.93 4.81 6.68
N ALA A 77 -26.80 4.01 7.30
CA ALA A 77 -27.51 2.97 6.61
C ALA A 77 -28.27 3.57 5.40
N ARG A 78 -27.82 3.24 4.19
CA ARG A 78 -28.53 3.43 2.91
C ARG A 78 -28.19 2.16 2.12
N GLY A 79 -29.10 1.22 1.93
CA GLY A 79 -30.39 1.37 1.29
C GLY A 79 -30.26 0.84 -0.13
N HIS A 80 -30.89 -0.31 -0.39
CA HIS A 80 -30.88 -1.09 -1.63
C HIS A 80 -30.82 -0.24 -2.92
N HIS A 81 -29.73 -0.36 -3.69
CA HIS A 81 -29.72 0.09 -5.08
C HIS A 81 -30.02 -1.11 -5.98
N ALA A 82 -31.29 -1.26 -6.34
CA ALA A 82 -31.74 -2.18 -7.37
C ALA A 82 -31.22 -1.68 -8.73
N GLN A 83 -30.36 -2.47 -9.37
CA GLN A 83 -29.91 -2.21 -10.73
C GLN A 83 -30.91 -2.83 -11.69
N THR A 84 -31.72 -1.97 -12.32
CA THR A 84 -32.66 -2.33 -13.39
C THR A 84 -31.92 -2.48 -14.71
N ASN A 85 -32.13 -3.62 -15.39
CA ASN A 85 -31.80 -3.89 -16.80
C ASN A 85 -32.24 -2.74 -17.72
N GLU A 86 -31.42 -2.37 -18.72
CA GLU A 86 -31.90 -2.05 -20.07
C GLU A 86 -30.92 -2.53 -21.15
N SER A 87 -31.54 -2.99 -22.24
CA SER A 87 -31.03 -3.81 -23.33
C SER A 87 -30.28 -2.97 -24.37
N ALA A 88 -29.02 -3.30 -24.65
CA ALA A 88 -28.31 -2.79 -25.83
C ALA A 88 -28.20 -3.91 -26.87
N VAL A 89 -29.18 -3.94 -27.77
CA VAL A 89 -29.19 -4.78 -28.98
C VAL A 89 -28.02 -4.40 -29.90
N ASN A 90 -27.20 -5.37 -30.32
CA ASN A 90 -26.20 -5.19 -31.38
C ASN A 90 -26.49 -6.09 -32.59
N SER A 91 -27.56 -5.80 -33.33
CA SER A 91 -27.74 -6.36 -34.66
C SER A 91 -26.93 -5.54 -35.67
N SER A 92 -25.86 -6.12 -36.21
CA SER A 92 -25.19 -5.61 -37.42
C SER A 92 -25.05 -6.75 -38.42
N SER A 93 -25.98 -6.81 -39.37
CA SER A 93 -25.86 -7.61 -40.60
C SER A 93 -25.69 -6.64 -41.77
N THR A 94 -24.51 -6.66 -42.37
CA THR A 94 -24.18 -5.90 -43.57
C THR A 94 -24.74 -6.64 -44.78
N ALA A 95 -25.63 -6.01 -45.53
CA ALA A 95 -26.10 -6.47 -46.84
C ALA A 95 -25.60 -5.54 -47.94
N LEU A 96 -25.52 -6.10 -49.17
CA LEU A 96 -25.21 -5.52 -50.50
C LEU A 96 -23.79 -5.86 -51.00
N ALA A 97 -23.59 -6.37 -52.23
CA ALA A 97 -24.49 -6.69 -53.33
C ALA A 97 -23.77 -7.66 -54.30
N SER A 98 -24.52 -8.60 -54.88
CA SER A 98 -24.14 -9.27 -56.13
C SER A 98 -24.82 -8.56 -57.29
N LEU A 99 -24.07 -8.27 -58.35
CA LEU A 99 -24.49 -8.29 -59.76
C LEU A 99 -23.26 -8.22 -60.66
#